data_AF-A0A0H2RAT4-F1
#
_entry.id   AF-A0A0H2RAT4-F1
#
_cell.length_a   1.000
_cell.length_b   1.000
_cell.length_c   1.000
_cell.angle_alpha   90.00
_cell.angle_beta   90.00
_cell.angle_gamma   90.00
#
_symmetry.space_group_name_H-M   'P 1'
#
loop_
_entity.id
_entity.type
_entity.pdbx_description
1 polymer ?
#
loop_
_entity_poly.entity_id
_entity_poly.type
_entity_poly.pdbx_seq_one_letter_code
_entity_poly.pdbx_strand_id
1 'polypeptide(L)' 'RSQLLSLLKEGKSTRFIASRMRISPSAVSKNRKRYLPDLPKSSGGRPSTLTPTDVRHATQLIATGKAENASEVRKIL' A
#
# COMPACT_ATOMS: atom_id res chain seq x y z
N ARG A 1 -22.61 -14.34 6.74
CA ARG A 1 -22.32 -12.88 6.88
C ARG A 1 -21.37 -12.60 8.05
N SER A 2 -21.60 -13.18 9.23
CA SER A 2 -20.69 -13.10 10.41
C SER A 2 -19.23 -13.41 10.06
N GLN A 3 -18.98 -14.49 9.31
CA GLN A 3 -17.63 -14.90 8.89
C GLN A 3 -16.94 -13.89 7.95
N LEU A 4 -17.69 -13.16 7.11
CA LEU A 4 -17.11 -12.14 6.25
C LEU A 4 -16.62 -10.94 7.09
N LEU A 5 -17.42 -10.55 8.08
CA LEU A 5 -17.08 -9.44 8.98
C LEU A 5 -15.92 -9.80 9.91
N SER A 6 -15.83 -11.06 10.38
CA SER A 6 -14.69 -11.50 11.18
C SER A 6 -13.40 -11.47 10.36
N LEU A 7 -13.41 -12.01 9.13
CA LEU A 7 -12.24 -11.99 8.25
C LEU A 7 -11.80 -10.56 7.87
N LEU A 8 -12.75 -9.63 7.74
CA LEU A 8 -12.43 -8.21 7.53
C LEU A 8 -11.78 -7.58 8.76
N LYS A 9 -12.29 -7.87 9.97
CA LYS A 9 -11.71 -7.38 11.23
C LYS A 9 -10.32 -7.97 11.50
N GLU A 10 -10.08 -9.21 11.08
CA GLU A 10 -8.75 -9.85 11.10
C GLU A 10 -7.75 -9.25 10.08
N GLY A 11 -8.17 -8.26 9.28
CA GLY A 11 -7.31 -7.59 8.32
C GLY A 11 -6.95 -8.42 7.09
N LYS A 12 -7.70 -9.51 6.80
CA LYS A 12 -7.47 -10.32 5.60
C LYS A 12 -7.76 -9.53 4.34
N SER A 13 -7.00 -9.80 3.28
CA SER A 13 -7.16 -9.08 2.02
C SER A 13 -8.51 -9.38 1.35
N THR A 14 -9.07 -8.40 0.65
CA THR A 14 -10.31 -8.56 -0.12
C THR A 14 -10.23 -9.74 -1.10
N ARG A 15 -9.06 -9.95 -1.73
CA ARG A 15 -8.84 -11.06 -2.67
C ARG A 15 -8.87 -12.42 -1.95
N PHE A 16 -8.24 -12.51 -0.78
CA PHE A 16 -8.27 -13.71 0.04
C PHE A 16 -9.71 -14.06 0.47
N ILE A 17 -10.46 -13.07 0.96
CA ILE A 17 -11.85 -13.25 1.40
C ILE A 17 -12.74 -13.67 0.22
N ALA A 18 -12.58 -13.00 -0.93
CA ALA A 18 -13.33 -13.32 -2.15
C ALA A 18 -13.11 -14.77 -2.61
N SER A 19 -11.84 -15.22 -2.64
CA SER A 19 -11.48 -16.60 -2.98
C SER A 19 -12.03 -17.60 -1.96
N ARG A 20 -11.82 -17.35 -0.66
CA ARG A 20 -12.25 -18.23 0.42
C ARG A 20 -13.78 -18.40 0.47
N MET A 21 -14.51 -17.33 0.25
CA MET A 21 -15.98 -17.31 0.32
C MET A 21 -16.67 -17.49 -1.03
N ARG A 22 -15.92 -17.63 -2.13
CA ARG A 22 -16.44 -17.75 -3.51
C ARG A 22 -17.44 -16.64 -3.88
N ILE A 23 -17.14 -15.41 -3.45
CA ILE A 23 -17.94 -14.21 -3.78
C ILE A 23 -17.08 -13.21 -4.53
N SER A 24 -17.73 -12.29 -5.24
CA SER A 24 -17.01 -11.25 -5.96
C SER A 24 -16.25 -10.32 -4.99
N PRO A 25 -15.05 -9.83 -5.38
CA PRO A 25 -14.36 -8.78 -4.63
C PRO A 25 -15.20 -7.51 -4.42
N SER A 26 -16.12 -7.24 -5.35
CA SER A 26 -17.06 -6.12 -5.25
C SER A 26 -18.09 -6.34 -4.13
N ALA A 27 -18.59 -7.57 -3.95
CA ALA A 27 -19.47 -7.90 -2.83
C ALA A 27 -18.77 -7.73 -1.48
N VAL A 28 -17.53 -8.19 -1.35
CA VAL A 28 -16.72 -7.97 -0.14
C VAL A 28 -16.55 -6.47 0.14
N SER A 29 -16.22 -5.69 -0.88
CA SER A 29 -16.02 -4.25 -0.77
C SER A 29 -17.29 -3.49 -0.38
N LYS A 30 -18.45 -3.88 -0.94
CA LYS A 30 -19.76 -3.34 -0.55
C LYS A 30 -20.09 -3.64 0.91
N ASN A 31 -19.87 -4.88 1.36
CA ASN A 31 -20.10 -5.26 2.75
C ASN A 31 -19.17 -4.51 3.70
N ARG A 32 -17.88 -4.35 3.36
CA ARG A 32 -16.94 -3.54 4.14
C ARG A 32 -17.44 -2.11 4.31
N LYS A 33 -17.80 -1.42 3.22
CA LYS A 33 -18.32 -0.04 3.29
C LYS A 33 -19.60 0.06 4.12
N ARG A 34 -20.49 -0.93 4.04
CA ARG A 34 -21.80 -0.90 4.72
C ARG A 34 -21.69 -1.16 6.22
N TYR A 35 -20.80 -2.04 6.65
CA TYR A 35 -20.77 -2.54 8.04
C TYR A 35 -19.51 -2.14 8.81
N LEU A 36 -18.46 -1.69 8.13
CA LEU A 36 -17.16 -1.36 8.71
C LEU A 36 -16.59 -0.09 8.02
N PRO A 37 -17.30 1.05 8.05
CA PRO A 37 -16.85 2.28 7.39
C PRO A 37 -15.52 2.79 7.95
N ASP A 38 -15.30 2.63 9.26
CA ASP A 38 -14.12 3.13 9.98
C ASP A 38 -12.93 2.17 9.95
N LEU A 39 -13.09 0.97 9.38
CA LEU A 39 -12.01 0.02 9.30
C LEU A 39 -10.92 0.54 8.35
N PRO A 40 -9.66 0.72 8.80
CA PRO A 40 -8.61 1.24 7.95
C PRO A 40 -8.42 0.39 6.71
N LYS A 41 -8.09 1.02 5.59
CA LYS A 41 -7.68 0.28 4.40
C LYS A 41 -6.33 -0.36 4.70
N SER A 42 -6.12 -1.57 4.18
CA SER A 42 -4.77 -2.13 4.12
C SER A 42 -3.84 -1.11 3.48
N SER A 43 -2.70 -0.84 4.13
CA SER A 43 -1.59 0.00 3.64
C SER A 43 -0.85 -0.72 2.50
N GLY A 44 -1.61 -1.18 1.50
CA GLY A 44 -1.07 -1.91 0.37
C GLY A 44 -0.02 -1.08 -0.37
N GLY A 45 0.78 -1.76 -1.17
CA GLY A 45 1.90 -1.16 -1.90
C GLY A 45 3.16 -1.99 -1.73
N ARG A 46 4.15 -1.71 -2.56
CA ARG A 46 5.51 -2.24 -2.37
C ARG A 46 6.19 -1.39 -1.30
N PRO A 47 6.88 -1.98 -0.31
CA PRO A 47 7.67 -1.19 0.63
C PRO A 47 8.69 -0.34 -0.14
N SER A 48 8.86 0.92 0.27
CA SER A 48 9.89 1.79 -0.31
C SER A 48 11.26 1.19 -0.02
N THR A 49 12.11 1.13 -1.04
CA THR A 49 13.53 0.76 -0.88
C THR A 49 14.36 1.92 -0.35
N LEU A 50 13.92 3.15 -0.59
CA LEU A 50 14.60 4.36 -0.14
C LEU A 50 14.01 4.83 1.18
N THR A 51 14.88 5.20 2.10
CA THR A 51 14.49 5.90 3.32
C THR A 51 14.16 7.36 3.01
N PRO A 52 13.41 8.07 3.87
CA PRO A 52 13.19 9.51 3.72
C PRO A 52 14.49 10.32 3.63
N THR A 53 15.55 9.86 4.30
CA THR A 53 16.89 10.45 4.25
C THR A 53 17.51 10.31 2.86
N ASP A 54 17.42 9.12 2.26
CA ASP A 54 17.94 8.89 0.91
C ASP A 54 17.21 9.76 -0.13
N VAL A 55 15.89 9.90 0.01
CA VAL A 55 15.08 10.77 -0.85
C VAL A 55 15.51 12.23 -0.70
N ARG A 56 15.74 12.69 0.54
CA ARG A 56 16.21 14.06 0.79
C ARG A 56 17.61 14.29 0.20
N HIS A 57 18.51 13.33 0.38
CA HIS A 57 19.87 13.40 -0.15
C HIS A 57 19.88 13.40 -1.69
N ALA A 58 19.12 12.51 -2.33
CA ALA A 58 18.91 12.52 -3.78
C ALA A 58 18.42 13.88 -4.29
N THR A 59 17.44 14.46 -3.61
CA THR A 59 16.86 15.76 -3.98
C THR A 59 17.91 16.88 -3.87
N GLN A 60 18.76 16.85 -2.83
CA GLN A 60 19.85 17.81 -2.67
C GLN A 60 20.93 17.67 -3.75
N LEU A 61 21.29 16.44 -4.14
CA LEU A 61 22.28 16.21 -5.21
C LEU A 61 21.82 16.85 -6.52
N ILE A 62 20.54 16.71 -6.87
CA ILE A 62 19.96 17.34 -8.05
C ILE A 62 19.92 18.86 -7.89
N ALA A 63 19.40 19.35 -6.77
CA ALA A 63 19.25 20.79 -6.53
C ALA A 63 20.59 21.56 -6.51
N THR A 64 21.68 20.89 -6.11
CA THR A 64 23.03 21.48 -6.07
C THR A 64 23.83 21.26 -7.36
N GLY A 65 23.23 20.63 -8.38
CA GLY A 65 23.91 20.32 -9.64
C GLY A 65 24.99 19.25 -9.53
N LYS A 66 25.01 18.47 -8.43
CA LYS A 66 25.94 17.36 -8.22
C LYS A 66 25.54 16.09 -8.98
N ALA A 67 24.28 16.02 -9.44
CA ALA A 67 23.77 14.98 -10.32
C ALA A 67 22.66 15.57 -11.20
N GLU A 68 22.67 15.29 -12.50
CA GLU A 68 21.65 15.79 -13.43
C GLU A 68 20.44 14.86 -13.52
N ASN A 69 20.63 13.58 -13.22
CA ASN A 69 19.59 12.56 -13.41
C ASN A 69 19.65 11.45 -12.35
N ALA A 70 18.59 10.64 -12.32
CA ALA A 70 18.45 9.55 -11.34
C ALA A 70 19.57 8.49 -11.43
N SER A 71 20.13 8.26 -12.62
CA SER A 71 21.22 7.29 -12.80
C SER A 71 22.51 7.76 -12.13
N GLU A 72 22.80 9.06 -12.16
CA GLU A 72 23.92 9.67 -11.45
C GLU A 72 23.69 9.71 -9.95
N VAL A 73 22.48 10.09 -9.52
CA VAL A 73 22.09 10.05 -8.10
C VAL A 73 22.29 8.65 -7.52
N ARG A 74 21.94 7.60 -8.26
CA ARG A 74 22.14 6.20 -7.85
C ARG A 74 23.61 5.80 -7.72
N LYS A 75 24.55 6.47 -8.38
CA LYS A 75 25.98 6.20 -8.21
C LYS A 75 26.55 6.82 -6.93
N ILE A 76 25.87 7.85 -6.40
CA ILE A 76 26.29 8.62 -5.23
C ILE A 76 25.61 8.11 -3.95
N LEU A 77 24.35 7.67 -4.05
CA LEU A 77 23.61 6.96 -3.00
C LEU A 77 24.06 5.51 -2.87
#